data_AF-A0AAV8WVN4-F1
#
_entry.id   AF-A0AAV8WVN4-F1
#
_cell.length_a   1.000
_cell.length_b   1.000
_cell.length_c   1.000
_cell.angle_alpha   90.00
_cell.angle_beta   90.00
_cell.angle_gamma   90.00
#
_symmetry.space_group_name_H-M   'P 1'
#
loop_
_entity.id
_entity.type
_entity.pdbx_description
1 polymer ?
#
loop_
_entity_poly.entity_id
_entity_poly.type
_entity_poly.pdbx_seq_one_letter_code
_entity_poly.pdbx_strand_id
1 'polypeptide(L)'
;MDEIGSAILHNDNPNCRLVPFIYINEQITYSILFPIQDIDEEDLIYRDLAEGITDSERRSAILIPWVPKSFGHINITPSFPGTDYFLSGHINESLPELSNFSEIFSEKKIKPTLKVFTQYSLIRTYLTDNKYELIENEEDADILWYTEHFKDFEILSKTPEKFVNQFPFEYVLTVKDLLCITCRRKKTSEKWIPVTYNLLTEITHFVSCFQHRQNEGLENFWIVKPYNLARGLDIHITNNLNYIMRIALTGPKIVQKYITAPVLFYRPECNGKVKFDIRYVVLLQSIKPLKAYVYKEFFLRFANEPFELNEFDVYEKHFTVMNYIDDANLKHMKCEEFKINWSQQYSNYPWSAVENLILKMLKDILESGTMEEPPCGIAESPPIKSCLCCRSHA
;
A
#
# COMPACT_ATOMS: atom_id res chain seq x y z
N MET A 1 12.66 -22.58 13.83
CA MET A 1 13.08 -23.56 12.81
C MET A 1 13.45 -24.80 13.57
N ASP A 2 12.68 -25.85 13.38
CA ASP A 2 12.68 -27.05 14.21
C ASP A 2 14.03 -27.77 14.06
N GLU A 3 14.55 -28.36 15.15
CA GLU A 3 15.89 -28.96 15.23
C GLU A 3 16.13 -30.12 14.22
N ILE A 4 15.07 -30.55 13.52
CA ILE A 4 15.10 -31.58 12.48
C ILE A 4 14.23 -31.09 11.31
N GLY A 5 14.74 -30.16 10.52
CA GLY A 5 14.04 -29.67 9.33
C GLY A 5 13.77 -30.83 8.35
N SER A 6 12.53 -30.97 7.88
CA SER A 6 12.20 -31.90 6.79
C SER A 6 12.92 -31.45 5.51
N ALA A 7 13.89 -32.24 5.03
CA ALA A 7 14.75 -31.90 3.90
C ALA A 7 14.06 -32.18 2.55
N ILE A 8 13.00 -31.43 2.24
CA ILE A 8 12.36 -31.48 0.93
C ILE A 8 13.14 -30.57 -0.03
N LEU A 9 13.69 -31.15 -1.10
CA LEU A 9 14.53 -30.44 -2.07
C LEU A 9 13.72 -29.95 -3.28
N HIS A 10 14.28 -28.99 -4.02
CA HIS A 10 13.75 -28.61 -5.32
C HIS A 10 14.16 -29.61 -6.40
N ASN A 11 13.23 -29.97 -7.29
CA ASN A 11 13.52 -30.57 -8.59
C ASN A 11 12.45 -30.14 -9.61
N ASP A 12 12.84 -29.93 -10.87
CA ASP A 12 11.91 -29.71 -11.98
C ASP A 12 11.08 -30.97 -12.31
N ASN A 13 11.59 -32.15 -11.93
CA ASN A 13 10.89 -33.44 -12.01
C ASN A 13 10.62 -33.97 -10.59
N PRO A 14 9.65 -33.42 -9.85
CA PRO A 14 9.40 -33.82 -8.47
C PRO A 14 8.72 -35.20 -8.36
N ASN A 15 8.98 -35.91 -7.26
CA ASN A 15 8.26 -37.14 -6.88
C ASN A 15 7.13 -36.86 -5.87
N CYS A 16 7.10 -35.68 -5.27
CA CYS A 16 6.03 -35.22 -4.37
C CYS A 16 5.47 -33.85 -4.78
N ARG A 17 4.22 -33.59 -4.39
CA ARG A 17 3.66 -32.23 -4.33
C ARG A 17 3.42 -31.83 -2.89
N LEU A 18 3.65 -30.55 -2.59
CA LEU A 18 3.35 -29.95 -1.28
C LEU A 18 2.39 -28.78 -1.47
N VAL A 19 1.19 -28.88 -0.91
CA VAL A 19 0.17 -27.85 -1.01
C VAL A 19 -0.20 -27.30 0.37
N PRO A 20 -0.44 -25.98 0.50
CA PRO A 20 -1.01 -25.43 1.72
C PRO A 20 -2.46 -25.89 1.87
N PHE A 21 -2.84 -26.27 3.08
CA PHE A 21 -4.20 -26.69 3.42
C PHE A 21 -4.64 -26.03 4.72
N ILE A 22 -5.82 -25.41 4.72
CA ILE A 22 -6.38 -24.78 5.92
C ILE A 22 -7.53 -25.65 6.41
N TYR A 23 -7.39 -26.21 7.62
CA TYR A 23 -8.48 -26.89 8.29
C TYR A 23 -9.31 -25.86 9.05
N ILE A 24 -10.40 -25.40 8.43
CA ILE A 24 -11.20 -24.26 8.90
C ILE A 24 -11.72 -24.46 10.32
N ASN A 25 -12.13 -25.67 10.68
CA ASN A 25 -12.73 -25.96 11.99
C ASN A 25 -11.77 -25.67 13.16
N GLU A 26 -10.47 -25.92 12.97
CA GLU A 26 -9.45 -25.69 14.00
C GLU A 26 -8.62 -24.43 13.71
N GLN A 27 -8.85 -23.78 12.56
CA GLN A 27 -8.06 -22.62 12.09
C GLN A 27 -6.55 -22.94 11.99
N ILE A 28 -6.21 -24.21 11.75
CA ILE A 28 -4.82 -24.67 11.60
C ILE A 28 -4.46 -24.74 10.12
N THR A 29 -3.27 -24.24 9.79
CA THR A 29 -2.68 -24.36 8.46
C THR A 29 -1.68 -25.52 8.44
N TYR A 30 -1.87 -26.45 7.50
CA TYR A 30 -1.01 -27.58 7.25
C TYR A 30 -0.29 -27.41 5.90
N SER A 31 0.84 -28.09 5.75
CA SER A 31 1.43 -28.37 4.44
C SER A 31 1.20 -29.86 4.16
N ILE A 32 0.33 -30.18 3.21
CA ILE A 32 0.05 -31.56 2.84
C ILE A 32 1.06 -31.98 1.77
N LEU A 33 1.92 -32.94 2.13
CA LEU A 33 2.82 -33.61 1.21
C LEU A 33 2.16 -34.91 0.74
N PHE A 34 2.14 -35.13 -0.56
CA PHE A 34 1.70 -36.40 -1.12
C PHE A 34 2.57 -36.80 -2.32
N PRO A 35 2.89 -38.10 -2.46
CA PRO A 35 3.61 -38.60 -3.62
C PRO A 35 2.78 -38.45 -4.89
N ILE A 36 3.45 -38.18 -6.00
CA ILE A 36 2.88 -38.18 -7.35
C ILE A 36 3.52 -39.23 -8.26
N GLN A 37 4.50 -39.94 -7.72
CA GLN A 37 5.20 -41.09 -8.29
C GLN A 37 5.45 -42.08 -7.14
N ASP A 38 5.76 -43.34 -7.46
CA ASP A 38 6.20 -44.30 -6.46
C ASP A 38 7.52 -43.82 -5.83
N ILE A 39 7.68 -44.00 -4.52
CA ILE A 39 8.85 -43.58 -3.74
C ILE A 39 9.28 -44.76 -2.88
N ASP A 40 10.52 -45.20 -3.06
CA ASP A 40 11.10 -46.32 -2.33
C ASP A 40 11.79 -45.85 -1.03
N GLU A 41 12.17 -46.81 -0.19
CA GLU A 41 12.97 -46.52 1.00
C GLU A 41 14.31 -45.86 0.60
N GLU A 42 14.77 -44.90 1.40
CA GLU A 42 15.99 -44.10 1.16
C GLU A 42 15.94 -43.10 -0.01
N ASP A 43 14.83 -43.04 -0.78
CA ASP A 43 14.67 -42.04 -1.83
C ASP A 43 14.63 -40.62 -1.27
N LEU A 44 15.24 -39.69 -2.02
CA LEU A 44 15.16 -38.27 -1.73
C LEU A 44 13.78 -37.72 -2.12
N ILE A 45 13.23 -36.86 -1.26
CA ILE A 45 11.95 -36.20 -1.51
C ILE A 45 12.17 -34.87 -2.23
N TYR A 46 11.55 -34.74 -3.40
CA TYR A 46 11.61 -33.56 -4.24
C TYR A 46 10.23 -32.97 -4.46
N ARG A 47 10.18 -31.64 -4.47
CA ARG A 47 9.02 -30.87 -4.95
C ARG A 47 9.46 -29.85 -5.99
N ASP A 48 8.51 -29.43 -6.83
CA ASP A 48 8.69 -28.18 -7.55
C ASP A 48 8.37 -27.00 -6.59
N LEU A 49 9.32 -26.08 -6.43
CA LEU A 49 9.17 -24.89 -5.59
C LEU A 49 8.68 -23.67 -6.38
N ALA A 50 8.75 -23.74 -7.70
CA ALA A 50 8.22 -22.74 -8.62
C ALA A 50 7.06 -23.32 -9.46
N GLU A 51 6.34 -24.29 -8.90
CA GLU A 51 5.21 -24.96 -9.54
C GLU A 51 4.19 -23.95 -10.08
N GLY A 52 3.75 -24.14 -11.32
CA GLY A 52 2.79 -23.26 -12.00
C GLY A 52 3.39 -21.99 -12.62
N ILE A 53 4.69 -21.74 -12.46
CA ILE A 53 5.37 -20.59 -13.07
C ILE A 53 5.95 -20.99 -14.43
N THR A 54 5.33 -20.47 -15.49
CA THR A 54 5.66 -20.80 -16.87
C THR A 54 6.76 -19.91 -17.46
N ASP A 55 6.92 -18.68 -16.96
CA ASP A 55 7.99 -17.78 -17.39
C ASP A 55 9.35 -18.22 -16.85
N SER A 56 10.29 -18.54 -17.76
CA SER A 56 11.58 -19.15 -17.42
C SER A 56 12.47 -18.24 -16.57
N GLU A 57 12.48 -16.93 -16.84
CA GLU A 57 13.32 -15.99 -16.08
C GLU A 57 12.74 -15.73 -14.68
N ARG A 58 11.43 -15.57 -14.57
CA ARG A 58 10.73 -15.49 -13.28
C ARG A 58 10.91 -16.76 -12.45
N ARG A 59 10.78 -17.93 -13.08
CA ARG A 59 11.04 -19.22 -12.44
C ARG A 59 12.47 -19.27 -11.89
N SER A 60 13.45 -18.89 -12.72
CA SER A 60 14.85 -18.82 -12.32
C SER A 60 15.08 -17.86 -11.13
N ALA A 61 14.39 -16.73 -11.09
CA ALA A 61 14.52 -15.75 -10.00
C ALA A 61 14.01 -16.31 -8.67
N ILE A 62 12.88 -17.01 -8.71
CA ILE A 62 12.27 -17.63 -7.52
C ILE A 62 13.13 -18.78 -6.98
N LEU A 63 13.81 -19.50 -7.88
CA LEU A 63 14.64 -20.64 -7.52
C LEU A 63 16.03 -20.27 -6.99
N ILE A 64 16.40 -18.98 -6.96
CA ILE A 64 17.70 -18.49 -6.43
C ILE A 64 18.09 -19.11 -5.07
N PRO A 65 17.19 -19.31 -4.08
CA PRO A 65 17.56 -19.94 -2.81
C PRO A 65 18.12 -21.36 -2.93
N TRP A 66 17.89 -22.03 -4.06
CA TRP A 66 18.33 -23.41 -4.33
C TRP A 66 19.27 -23.51 -5.54
N VAL A 67 19.06 -22.67 -6.56
CA VAL A 67 19.82 -22.64 -7.81
C VAL A 67 20.29 -21.19 -8.05
N PRO A 68 21.51 -20.82 -7.61
CA PRO A 68 22.04 -19.48 -7.81
C PRO A 68 22.10 -19.12 -9.30
N LYS A 69 21.57 -17.95 -9.67
CA LYS A 69 21.63 -17.41 -11.04
C LYS A 69 21.89 -15.90 -11.02
N SER A 70 22.68 -15.42 -11.98
CA SER A 70 22.91 -14.00 -12.19
C SER A 70 21.87 -13.38 -13.11
N PHE A 71 21.36 -12.21 -12.73
CA PHE A 71 20.40 -11.41 -13.46
C PHE A 71 20.99 -10.08 -13.93
N GLY A 72 22.32 -9.90 -13.88
CA GLY A 72 22.97 -8.63 -14.25
C GLY A 72 22.76 -8.16 -15.69
N HIS A 73 22.21 -9.01 -16.56
CA HIS A 73 21.82 -8.66 -17.93
C HIS A 73 20.42 -8.02 -18.02
N ILE A 74 19.58 -8.16 -16.98
CA ILE A 74 18.24 -7.58 -16.91
C ILE A 74 18.34 -6.13 -16.47
N ASN A 75 17.64 -5.23 -17.18
CA ASN A 75 17.56 -3.82 -16.81
C ASN A 75 16.90 -3.68 -15.42
N ILE A 76 17.42 -2.82 -14.54
CA ILE A 76 16.84 -2.60 -13.22
C ILE A 76 15.55 -1.77 -13.25
N THR A 77 15.25 -1.11 -14.36
CA THR A 77 14.03 -0.32 -14.55
C THR A 77 13.01 -1.15 -15.32
N PRO A 78 11.91 -1.57 -14.69
CA PRO A 78 10.84 -2.31 -15.37
C PRO A 78 10.04 -1.40 -16.30
N SER A 79 9.44 -1.99 -17.32
CA SER A 79 8.45 -1.32 -18.18
C SER A 79 7.14 -1.10 -17.44
N PHE A 80 6.35 -0.11 -17.86
CA PHE A 80 4.98 0.05 -17.35
C PHE A 80 4.12 -1.14 -17.76
N PRO A 81 3.33 -1.71 -16.84
CA PRO A 81 2.42 -2.78 -17.18
C PRO A 81 1.19 -2.24 -17.93
N GLY A 82 0.52 -3.10 -18.69
CA GLY A 82 -0.73 -2.77 -19.40
C GLY A 82 -1.96 -2.80 -18.49
N THR A 83 -3.13 -2.54 -19.09
CA THR A 83 -4.44 -2.47 -18.43
C THR A 83 -4.77 -3.70 -17.59
N ASP A 84 -4.46 -4.90 -18.07
CA ASP A 84 -4.76 -6.16 -17.37
C ASP A 84 -4.15 -6.21 -15.97
N TYR A 85 -3.00 -5.58 -15.76
CA TYR A 85 -2.36 -5.51 -14.45
C TYR A 85 -3.17 -4.67 -13.45
N PHE A 86 -3.74 -3.54 -13.89
CA PHE A 86 -4.56 -2.67 -13.03
C PHE A 86 -5.94 -3.25 -12.73
N LEU A 87 -6.40 -4.21 -13.52
CA LEU A 87 -7.64 -4.96 -13.31
C LEU A 87 -7.42 -6.28 -12.54
N SER A 88 -6.22 -6.85 -12.60
CA SER A 88 -5.91 -8.15 -11.98
C SER A 88 -6.04 -8.09 -10.46
N GLY A 89 -6.93 -8.92 -9.90
CA GLY A 89 -7.20 -8.94 -8.46
C GLY A 89 -8.01 -7.74 -7.95
N HIS A 90 -8.51 -6.90 -8.86
CA HIS A 90 -9.37 -5.76 -8.57
C HIS A 90 -10.74 -5.93 -9.22
N ILE A 91 -11.73 -5.23 -8.68
CA ILE A 91 -13.07 -5.23 -9.25
C ILE A 91 -13.06 -4.19 -10.37
N ASN A 92 -13.53 -4.58 -11.54
CA ASN A 92 -13.73 -3.65 -12.65
C ASN A 92 -14.94 -2.77 -12.32
N GLU A 93 -14.69 -1.55 -11.89
CA GLU A 93 -15.71 -0.59 -11.47
C GLU A 93 -16.48 -0.05 -12.68
N SER A 94 -17.78 0.17 -12.51
CA SER A 94 -18.56 0.89 -13.53
C SER A 94 -18.24 2.39 -13.48
N LEU A 95 -18.53 3.11 -14.57
CA LEU A 95 -18.30 4.56 -14.66
C LEU A 95 -19.64 5.30 -14.75
N PRO A 96 -19.75 6.51 -14.18
CA PRO A 96 -20.94 7.33 -14.35
C PRO A 96 -20.97 7.98 -15.75
N GLU A 97 -22.14 8.01 -16.37
CA GLU A 97 -22.44 8.83 -17.56
C GLU A 97 -22.41 10.33 -17.23
N LEU A 98 -21.29 10.99 -17.50
CA LEU A 98 -21.07 12.41 -17.16
C LEU A 98 -22.05 13.38 -17.83
N SER A 99 -22.62 13.03 -18.98
CA SER A 99 -23.62 13.84 -19.69
C SER A 99 -24.85 14.13 -18.82
N ASN A 100 -25.26 13.17 -17.99
CA ASN A 100 -26.50 13.26 -17.20
C ASN A 100 -26.39 14.24 -16.03
N PHE A 101 -25.18 14.73 -15.76
CA PHE A 101 -24.93 15.69 -14.69
C PHE A 101 -24.95 17.14 -15.21
N SER A 102 -24.66 17.36 -16.49
CA SER A 102 -24.48 18.69 -17.10
C SER A 102 -25.69 19.63 -16.94
N GLU A 103 -26.91 19.10 -17.02
CA GLU A 103 -28.16 19.88 -16.93
C GLU A 103 -28.54 20.29 -15.49
N ILE A 104 -28.01 19.61 -14.47
CA ILE A 104 -28.33 19.90 -13.06
C ILE A 104 -27.54 21.11 -12.54
N PHE A 105 -26.34 21.32 -13.09
CA PHE A 105 -25.43 22.38 -12.66
C PHE A 105 -25.86 23.78 -13.10
N SER A 106 -26.73 23.90 -14.11
CA SER A 106 -27.21 25.19 -14.61
C SER A 106 -28.39 25.77 -13.82
N GLU A 107 -29.18 24.97 -13.09
CA GLU A 107 -30.48 25.45 -12.59
C GLU A 107 -30.90 25.14 -11.13
N LYS A 108 -30.13 24.43 -10.28
CA LYS A 108 -30.61 24.09 -8.91
C LYS A 108 -29.92 24.80 -7.73
N LYS A 109 -30.78 25.42 -6.90
CA LYS A 109 -30.52 25.79 -5.50
C LYS A 109 -30.09 24.55 -4.72
N ILE A 110 -28.91 24.61 -4.09
CA ILE A 110 -28.48 23.62 -3.10
C ILE A 110 -29.59 23.52 -2.04
N LYS A 111 -30.05 22.29 -1.73
CA LYS A 111 -31.04 22.08 -0.67
C LYS A 111 -30.54 22.76 0.61
N PRO A 112 -31.41 23.43 1.38
CA PRO A 112 -30.99 24.09 2.62
C PRO A 112 -30.40 23.11 3.63
N THR A 113 -30.85 21.86 3.58
CA THR A 113 -30.36 20.74 4.39
C THR A 113 -30.09 19.54 3.49
N LEU A 114 -28.94 18.89 3.66
CA LEU A 114 -28.51 17.69 2.95
C LEU A 114 -28.64 16.48 3.88
N LYS A 115 -29.29 15.43 3.41
CA LYS A 115 -29.42 14.18 4.14
C LYS A 115 -28.17 13.32 3.96
N VAL A 116 -27.60 12.83 5.04
CA VAL A 116 -26.32 12.10 5.05
C VAL A 116 -26.53 10.71 5.62
N PHE A 117 -26.27 9.70 4.79
CA PHE A 117 -26.07 8.33 5.22
C PHE A 117 -24.57 8.11 5.44
N THR A 118 -24.18 7.52 6.57
CA THR A 118 -22.78 7.24 6.86
C THR A 118 -22.56 5.91 7.57
N GLN A 119 -21.57 5.16 7.10
CA GLN A 119 -21.03 3.98 7.76
C GLN A 119 -19.97 4.33 8.82
N TYR A 120 -19.50 5.59 8.86
CA TYR A 120 -18.40 5.98 9.73
C TYR A 120 -18.89 6.65 11.02
N SER A 121 -18.63 6.01 12.16
CA SER A 121 -19.11 6.46 13.47
C SER A 121 -18.67 7.88 13.84
N LEU A 122 -17.46 8.31 13.44
CA LEU A 122 -17.00 9.67 13.71
C LEU A 122 -17.81 10.73 12.96
N ILE A 123 -18.26 10.45 11.74
CA ILE A 123 -19.15 11.39 11.02
C ILE A 123 -20.48 11.48 11.74
N ARG A 124 -21.04 10.35 12.18
CA ARG A 124 -22.28 10.31 12.96
C ARG A 124 -22.18 11.12 14.26
N THR A 125 -21.03 11.08 14.93
CA THR A 125 -20.82 11.80 16.20
C THR A 125 -20.56 13.30 15.99
N TYR A 126 -19.79 13.68 14.96
CA TYR A 126 -19.23 15.04 14.85
C TYR A 126 -19.84 15.91 13.74
N LEU A 127 -20.66 15.34 12.83
CA LEU A 127 -21.41 16.11 11.84
C LEU A 127 -22.63 16.77 12.50
N THR A 128 -22.41 17.91 13.14
CA THR A 128 -23.40 18.62 13.98
C THR A 128 -23.94 19.92 13.37
N ASP A 129 -23.44 20.31 12.19
CA ASP A 129 -23.91 21.50 11.47
C ASP A 129 -25.35 21.27 10.96
N ASN A 130 -26.23 22.25 11.18
CA ASN A 130 -27.66 22.16 10.87
C ASN A 130 -27.99 22.07 9.37
N LYS A 131 -27.00 22.26 8.51
CA LYS A 131 -27.11 22.00 7.06
C LYS A 131 -27.09 20.51 6.73
N TYR A 132 -26.82 19.65 7.69
CA TYR A 132 -26.78 18.21 7.49
C TYR A 132 -27.75 17.50 8.44
N GLU A 133 -28.48 16.54 7.88
CA GLU A 133 -29.38 15.66 8.62
C GLU A 133 -28.88 14.23 8.48
N LEU A 134 -28.48 13.60 9.59
CA LEU A 134 -28.08 12.18 9.57
C LEU A 134 -29.32 11.30 9.44
N ILE A 135 -29.30 10.37 8.49
CA ILE A 135 -30.39 9.42 8.25
C ILE A 135 -29.88 7.98 8.19
N GLU A 136 -30.78 7.02 8.40
CA GLU A 136 -30.45 5.59 8.34
C GLU A 136 -30.78 4.94 6.98
N ASN A 137 -31.74 5.49 6.22
CA ASN A 137 -32.10 4.96 4.90
C ASN A 137 -31.19 5.54 3.80
N GLU A 138 -30.43 4.69 3.14
CA GLU A 138 -29.51 5.07 2.06
C GLU A 138 -30.24 5.63 0.82
N GLU A 139 -31.45 5.13 0.53
CA GLU A 139 -32.21 5.53 -0.65
C GLU A 139 -32.62 7.00 -0.59
N ASP A 140 -32.90 7.51 0.61
CA ASP A 140 -33.32 8.90 0.86
C ASP A 140 -32.14 9.88 1.00
N ALA A 141 -30.90 9.38 0.99
CA ALA A 141 -29.71 10.17 1.25
C ALA A 141 -29.33 11.05 0.05
N ASP A 142 -28.90 12.27 0.36
CA ASP A 142 -28.19 13.10 -0.60
C ASP A 142 -26.70 12.71 -0.62
N ILE A 143 -26.09 12.46 0.53
CA ILE A 143 -24.68 12.09 0.67
C ILE A 143 -24.54 10.68 1.20
N LEU A 144 -23.79 9.87 0.45
CA LEU A 144 -23.42 8.50 0.76
C LEU A 144 -21.96 8.48 1.24
N TRP A 145 -21.75 8.33 2.54
CA TRP A 145 -20.43 8.29 3.14
C TRP A 145 -20.09 6.87 3.60
N TYR A 146 -19.46 6.11 2.70
CA TYR A 146 -19.06 4.74 2.98
C TYR A 146 -17.68 4.65 3.64
N THR A 147 -17.46 3.57 4.37
CA THR A 147 -16.12 3.06 4.72
C THR A 147 -15.72 1.92 3.79
N GLU A 148 -16.70 1.23 3.21
CA GLU A 148 -16.51 0.14 2.26
C GLU A 148 -16.33 0.63 0.82
N HIS A 149 -15.65 -0.18 0.01
CA HIS A 149 -15.34 0.16 -1.37
C HIS A 149 -16.60 0.18 -2.25
N PHE A 150 -16.87 1.32 -2.87
CA PHE A 150 -18.01 1.54 -3.76
C PHE A 150 -17.59 1.25 -5.20
N LYS A 151 -18.34 0.39 -5.90
CA LYS A 151 -17.92 -0.24 -7.17
C LYS A 151 -18.83 0.08 -8.34
N ASP A 152 -20.10 0.36 -8.06
CA ASP A 152 -21.13 0.58 -9.08
C ASP A 152 -21.42 2.07 -9.24
N PHE A 153 -20.55 2.81 -9.92
CA PHE A 153 -20.73 4.25 -10.14
C PHE A 153 -21.76 4.57 -11.23
N GLU A 154 -22.12 3.62 -12.09
CA GLU A 154 -23.20 3.79 -13.08
C GLU A 154 -24.54 4.12 -12.40
N ILE A 155 -24.79 3.62 -11.18
CA ILE A 155 -26.02 3.95 -10.43
C ILE A 155 -26.17 5.46 -10.20
N LEU A 156 -25.06 6.19 -10.08
CA LEU A 156 -25.07 7.65 -9.87
C LEU A 156 -25.62 8.39 -11.09
N SER A 157 -25.58 7.80 -12.28
CA SER A 157 -26.20 8.36 -13.48
C SER A 157 -27.72 8.39 -13.40
N LYS A 158 -28.32 7.52 -12.57
CA LYS A 158 -29.77 7.46 -12.33
C LYS A 158 -30.21 8.37 -11.18
N THR A 159 -29.28 8.69 -10.26
CA THR A 159 -29.50 9.60 -9.12
C THR A 159 -28.44 10.70 -9.11
N PRO A 160 -28.40 11.57 -10.14
CA PRO A 160 -27.31 12.52 -10.34
C PRO A 160 -27.21 13.62 -9.27
N GLU A 161 -28.26 13.78 -8.46
CA GLU A 161 -28.26 14.61 -7.26
C GLU A 161 -27.44 14.03 -6.10
N LYS A 162 -27.27 12.71 -6.00
CA LYS A 162 -26.53 12.06 -4.90
C LYS A 162 -25.02 12.34 -4.97
N PHE A 163 -24.36 12.18 -3.83
CA PHE A 163 -22.93 12.37 -3.62
C PHE A 163 -22.34 11.10 -3.00
N VAL A 164 -21.13 10.70 -3.41
CA VAL A 164 -20.41 9.56 -2.82
C VAL A 164 -18.99 9.96 -2.47
N ASN A 165 -18.47 9.51 -1.33
CA ASN A 165 -17.14 9.87 -0.86
C ASN A 165 -15.97 9.10 -1.54
N GLN A 166 -16.09 8.70 -2.80
CA GLN A 166 -15.09 7.92 -3.55
C GLN A 166 -15.04 8.35 -5.02
N PHE A 167 -13.90 8.14 -5.68
CA PHE A 167 -13.77 8.24 -7.14
C PHE A 167 -13.64 6.84 -7.76
N PRO A 168 -14.17 6.63 -8.98
CA PRO A 168 -13.91 5.38 -9.66
C PRO A 168 -12.43 5.20 -9.95
N PHE A 169 -11.91 4.00 -9.74
CA PHE A 169 -10.51 3.60 -9.90
C PHE A 169 -9.55 4.38 -9.00
N GLU A 170 -10.00 4.96 -7.88
CA GLU A 170 -9.11 5.64 -6.92
C GLU A 170 -8.05 4.71 -6.31
N TYR A 171 -8.30 3.40 -6.37
CA TYR A 171 -7.41 2.37 -5.86
C TYR A 171 -6.01 2.40 -6.48
N VAL A 172 -5.84 3.02 -7.66
CA VAL A 172 -4.52 3.22 -8.29
C VAL A 172 -3.56 4.03 -7.41
N LEU A 173 -4.09 4.80 -6.44
CA LEU A 173 -3.31 5.52 -5.42
C LEU A 173 -3.41 4.92 -4.02
N THR A 174 -4.44 4.13 -3.72
CA THR A 174 -4.65 3.59 -2.35
C THR A 174 -4.13 2.16 -2.15
N VAL A 175 -3.79 1.46 -3.24
CA VAL A 175 -3.21 0.11 -3.25
C VAL A 175 -1.69 0.21 -3.46
N LYS A 176 -0.88 -0.50 -2.66
CA LYS A 176 0.56 -0.21 -2.56
C LYS A 176 1.34 -0.43 -3.86
N ASP A 177 1.10 -1.53 -4.57
CA ASP A 177 1.79 -1.82 -5.82
C ASP A 177 1.35 -0.87 -6.93
N LEU A 178 0.05 -0.58 -7.03
CA LEU A 178 -0.49 0.37 -7.99
C LEU A 178 -0.02 1.80 -7.72
N LEU A 179 0.06 2.24 -6.46
CA LEU A 179 0.62 3.54 -6.08
C LEU A 179 2.06 3.65 -6.57
N CYS A 180 2.87 2.60 -6.41
CA CYS A 180 4.27 2.62 -6.81
C CYS A 180 4.44 2.63 -8.33
N ILE A 181 3.65 1.85 -9.08
CA ILE A 181 3.62 1.94 -10.56
C ILE A 181 3.13 3.33 -11.01
N THR A 182 2.05 3.83 -10.41
CA THR A 182 1.42 5.10 -10.79
C THR A 182 2.37 6.28 -10.58
N CYS A 183 3.03 6.37 -9.42
CA CYS A 183 4.00 7.43 -9.13
C CYS A 183 5.18 7.43 -10.10
N ARG A 184 5.61 6.27 -10.61
CA ARG A 184 6.74 6.15 -11.55
C ARG A 184 6.50 6.85 -12.89
N ARG A 185 5.26 7.18 -13.24
CA ARG A 185 4.92 7.99 -14.44
C ARG A 185 5.64 9.33 -14.46
N LYS A 186 5.93 9.88 -13.27
CA LYS A 186 6.71 11.10 -13.11
C LYS A 186 8.14 10.79 -12.69
N LYS A 187 9.10 11.30 -13.46
CA LYS A 187 10.53 11.25 -13.11
C LYS A 187 10.85 11.92 -11.76
N THR A 188 10.06 12.91 -11.33
CA THR A 188 10.25 13.54 -10.02
C THR A 188 10.06 12.56 -8.85
N SER A 189 9.34 11.45 -9.05
CA SER A 189 9.10 10.44 -8.03
C SER A 189 10.36 9.79 -7.49
N GLU A 190 11.40 9.63 -8.31
CA GLU A 190 12.70 9.07 -7.92
C GLU A 190 13.33 9.76 -6.69
N LYS A 191 12.91 11.01 -6.40
CA LYS A 191 13.39 11.80 -5.26
C LYS A 191 12.66 11.53 -3.94
N TRP A 192 11.44 11.00 -3.97
CA TRP A 192 10.58 10.91 -2.80
C TRP A 192 9.90 9.56 -2.60
N ILE A 193 9.79 8.72 -3.64
CA ILE A 193 9.39 7.33 -3.49
C ILE A 193 10.64 6.43 -3.49
N PRO A 194 10.84 5.58 -2.47
CA PRO A 194 11.94 4.62 -2.51
C PRO A 194 11.77 3.64 -3.66
N VAL A 195 12.90 3.20 -4.24
CA VAL A 195 12.91 2.18 -5.31
C VAL A 195 12.06 0.98 -4.89
N THR A 196 11.11 0.60 -5.74
CA THR A 196 10.11 -0.42 -5.42
C THR A 196 9.89 -1.32 -6.64
N TYR A 197 9.71 -2.61 -6.37
CA TYR A 197 9.37 -3.62 -7.35
C TYR A 197 8.18 -4.45 -6.88
N ASN A 198 7.35 -4.87 -7.81
CA ASN A 198 6.35 -5.90 -7.60
C ASN A 198 7.00 -7.30 -7.68
N LEU A 199 6.93 -8.12 -6.63
CA LEU A 199 7.54 -9.45 -6.59
C LEU A 199 6.82 -10.50 -7.45
N LEU A 200 5.63 -10.21 -8.00
CA LEU A 200 4.97 -11.07 -8.98
C LEU A 200 5.39 -10.73 -10.41
N THR A 201 5.40 -9.45 -10.76
CA THR A 201 5.58 -9.03 -12.17
C THR A 201 6.96 -8.46 -12.47
N GLU A 202 7.70 -7.99 -11.48
CA GLU A 202 8.97 -7.28 -11.64
C GLU A 202 10.14 -7.95 -10.90
N ILE A 203 9.99 -9.22 -10.51
CA ILE A 203 10.95 -9.94 -9.66
C ILE A 203 12.35 -10.05 -10.28
N THR A 204 12.46 -10.23 -11.59
CA THR A 204 13.75 -10.33 -12.30
C THR A 204 14.50 -9.00 -12.27
N HIS A 205 13.78 -7.88 -12.43
CA HIS A 205 14.32 -6.53 -12.30
C HIS A 205 14.79 -6.26 -10.86
N PHE A 206 14.01 -6.70 -9.87
CA PHE A 206 14.41 -6.62 -8.46
C PHE A 206 15.70 -7.41 -8.19
N VAL A 207 15.78 -8.67 -8.63
CA VAL A 207 16.97 -9.50 -8.43
C VAL A 207 18.20 -8.85 -9.08
N SER A 208 18.06 -8.35 -10.31
CA SER A 208 19.13 -7.61 -10.99
C SER A 208 19.60 -6.41 -10.16
N CYS A 209 18.67 -5.58 -9.68
CA CYS A 209 18.98 -4.44 -8.83
C CYS A 209 19.68 -4.87 -7.54
N PHE A 210 19.17 -5.90 -6.87
CA PHE A 210 19.72 -6.42 -5.62
C PHE A 210 21.17 -6.90 -5.82
N GLN A 211 21.42 -7.70 -6.86
CA GLN A 211 22.75 -8.23 -7.18
C GLN A 211 23.72 -7.13 -7.56
N HIS A 212 23.29 -6.15 -8.37
CA HIS A 212 24.11 -4.99 -8.72
C HIS A 212 24.54 -4.21 -7.46
N ARG A 213 23.59 -3.91 -6.57
CA ARG A 213 23.89 -3.21 -5.31
C ARG A 213 24.84 -4.00 -4.41
N GLN A 214 24.68 -5.32 -4.35
CA GLN A 214 25.56 -6.20 -3.57
C GLN A 214 26.98 -6.20 -4.14
N ASN A 215 27.13 -6.28 -5.46
CA ASN A 215 28.44 -6.26 -6.12
C ASN A 215 29.17 -4.93 -5.93
N GLU A 216 28.44 -3.82 -5.90
CA GLU A 216 28.98 -2.48 -5.66
C GLU A 216 29.19 -2.18 -4.14
N GLY A 217 28.92 -3.13 -3.25
CA GLY A 217 29.06 -2.95 -1.80
C GLY A 217 28.12 -1.90 -1.20
N LEU A 218 26.98 -1.63 -1.85
CA LEU A 218 26.00 -0.65 -1.41
C LEU A 218 25.09 -1.19 -0.31
N GLU A 219 24.55 -0.31 0.52
CA GLU A 219 23.54 -0.65 1.53
C GLU A 219 22.30 -1.30 0.87
N ASN A 220 21.87 -2.47 1.34
CA ASN A 220 20.94 -3.34 0.60
C ASN A 220 19.78 -3.90 1.44
N PHE A 221 19.31 -3.18 2.45
CA PHE A 221 18.09 -3.51 3.19
C PHE A 221 16.83 -3.15 2.39
N TRP A 222 15.89 -4.08 2.38
CA TRP A 222 14.61 -3.97 1.73
C TRP A 222 13.49 -4.27 2.71
N ILE A 223 12.34 -3.66 2.49
CA ILE A 223 11.11 -3.95 3.21
C ILE A 223 10.11 -4.60 2.24
N VAL A 224 9.69 -5.81 2.55
CA VAL A 224 8.71 -6.58 1.79
C VAL A 224 7.33 -6.35 2.41
N LYS A 225 6.34 -5.98 1.60
CA LYS A 225 5.00 -5.61 2.05
C LYS A 225 3.93 -6.25 1.16
N PRO A 226 2.85 -6.82 1.70
CA PRO A 226 1.72 -7.28 0.89
C PRO A 226 0.97 -6.10 0.25
N TYR A 227 0.34 -6.32 -0.91
CA TYR A 227 -0.38 -5.26 -1.64
C TYR A 227 -1.42 -4.56 -0.76
N ASN A 228 -2.36 -5.35 -0.22
CA ASN A 228 -3.57 -4.87 0.47
C ASN A 228 -3.73 -5.37 1.91
N LEU A 229 -2.72 -6.03 2.50
CA LEU A 229 -2.72 -6.25 3.94
C LEU A 229 -2.31 -4.97 4.69
N ALA A 230 -2.91 -4.81 5.86
CA ALA A 230 -2.72 -3.67 6.73
C ALA A 230 -2.16 -4.12 8.10
N ARG A 231 -2.01 -3.16 9.02
CA ARG A 231 -1.64 -3.41 10.41
C ARG A 231 -0.24 -4.00 10.64
N GLY A 232 0.66 -3.85 9.66
CA GLY A 232 2.02 -4.37 9.77
C GLY A 232 2.15 -5.88 9.58
N LEU A 233 1.06 -6.58 9.25
CA LEU A 233 1.05 -8.01 9.05
C LEU A 233 1.88 -8.40 7.82
N ASP A 234 2.69 -9.45 7.99
CA ASP A 234 3.53 -10.03 6.94
C ASP A 234 4.47 -9.01 6.26
N ILE A 235 4.99 -8.07 7.07
CA ILE A 235 6.02 -7.12 6.65
C ILE A 235 7.38 -7.58 7.17
N HIS A 236 8.36 -7.65 6.28
CA HIS A 236 9.70 -8.14 6.59
C HIS A 236 10.75 -7.12 6.18
N ILE A 237 11.70 -6.81 7.06
CA ILE A 237 12.87 -5.99 6.74
C ILE A 237 14.09 -6.90 6.70
N THR A 238 14.80 -6.94 5.58
CA THR A 238 15.94 -7.83 5.40
C THR A 238 16.87 -7.36 4.29
N ASN A 239 18.12 -7.80 4.33
CA ASN A 239 19.10 -7.69 3.25
C ASN A 239 19.45 -9.08 2.66
N ASN A 240 18.62 -10.09 2.87
CA ASN A 240 18.87 -11.46 2.40
C ASN A 240 17.98 -11.80 1.19
N LEU A 241 18.59 -11.90 0.01
CA LEU A 241 17.87 -12.24 -1.22
C LEU A 241 17.13 -13.57 -1.13
N ASN A 242 17.76 -14.60 -0.56
CA ASN A 242 17.16 -15.93 -0.45
C ASN A 242 15.90 -15.90 0.41
N TYR A 243 15.92 -15.09 1.47
CA TYR A 243 14.75 -14.89 2.33
C TYR A 243 13.62 -14.16 1.57
N ILE A 244 13.95 -13.09 0.82
CA ILE A 244 12.96 -12.34 0.03
C ILE A 244 12.32 -13.23 -1.05
N MET A 245 13.09 -14.06 -1.76
CA MET A 245 12.53 -14.97 -2.78
C MET A 245 11.60 -16.03 -2.18
N ARG A 246 11.88 -16.50 -0.97
CA ARG A 246 10.95 -17.41 -0.25
C ARG A 246 9.67 -16.69 0.17
N ILE A 247 9.77 -15.47 0.68
CA ILE A 247 8.58 -14.66 1.04
C ILE A 247 7.74 -14.30 -0.19
N ALA A 248 8.35 -14.11 -1.36
CA ALA A 248 7.62 -13.83 -2.60
C ALA A 248 6.60 -14.94 -2.97
N LEU A 249 6.81 -16.17 -2.48
CA LEU A 249 5.91 -17.31 -2.70
C LEU A 249 4.70 -17.31 -1.77
N THR A 250 4.66 -16.49 -0.72
CA THR A 250 3.55 -16.45 0.25
C THR A 250 2.44 -15.47 -0.17
N GLY A 251 2.39 -15.11 -1.45
CA GLY A 251 1.35 -14.27 -2.04
C GLY A 251 1.83 -12.89 -2.53
N PRO A 252 0.90 -12.07 -3.08
CA PRO A 252 1.22 -10.83 -3.77
C PRO A 252 1.86 -9.77 -2.85
N LYS A 253 3.09 -9.35 -3.19
CA LYS A 253 3.92 -8.45 -2.39
C LYS A 253 4.74 -7.50 -3.25
N ILE A 254 5.01 -6.32 -2.70
CA ILE A 254 6.05 -5.42 -3.19
C ILE A 254 7.31 -5.58 -2.33
N VAL A 255 8.45 -5.30 -2.93
CA VAL A 255 9.73 -5.10 -2.24
C VAL A 255 10.19 -3.69 -2.49
N GLN A 256 10.46 -2.95 -1.43
CA GLN A 256 10.80 -1.54 -1.48
C GLN A 256 12.10 -1.29 -0.72
N LYS A 257 12.96 -0.40 -1.21
CA LYS A 257 14.20 -0.05 -0.53
C LYS A 257 13.85 0.50 0.86
N TYR A 258 14.39 -0.13 1.91
CA TYR A 258 14.17 0.32 3.27
C TYR A 258 14.98 1.61 3.52
N ILE A 259 14.33 2.60 4.14
CA ILE A 259 14.98 3.86 4.52
C ILE A 259 15.81 3.59 5.78
N THR A 260 17.11 3.42 5.59
CA THR A 260 18.07 3.07 6.64
C THR A 260 18.59 4.28 7.42
N ALA A 261 18.45 5.49 6.84
CA ALA A 261 18.78 6.76 7.49
C ALA A 261 17.54 7.67 7.56
N PRO A 262 16.50 7.30 8.33
CA PRO A 262 15.32 8.14 8.51
C PRO A 262 15.67 9.37 9.35
N VAL A 263 14.89 10.45 9.19
CA VAL A 263 14.88 11.52 10.20
C VAL A 263 14.27 10.94 11.48
N LEU A 264 14.93 11.20 12.61
CA LEU A 264 14.50 10.68 13.91
C LEU A 264 14.02 11.81 14.81
N PHE A 265 13.12 11.51 15.73
CA PHE A 265 12.63 12.49 16.70
C PHE A 265 13.09 12.10 18.10
N TYR A 266 13.70 13.02 18.85
CA TYR A 266 14.10 12.72 20.22
C TYR A 266 12.87 12.68 21.14
N ARG A 267 12.68 11.55 21.82
CA ARG A 267 11.63 11.35 22.81
C ARG A 267 12.27 11.21 24.19
N PRO A 268 12.01 12.15 25.12
CA PRO A 268 12.48 12.03 26.50
C PRO A 268 11.99 10.75 27.19
N GLU A 269 10.79 10.27 26.85
CA GLU A 269 10.16 9.13 27.52
C GLU A 269 10.92 7.80 27.32
N CYS A 270 11.58 7.62 26.17
CA CYS A 270 12.43 6.46 25.89
C CYS A 270 13.92 6.83 25.89
N ASN A 271 14.26 8.05 26.33
CA ASN A 271 15.60 8.64 26.29
C ASN A 271 16.35 8.38 24.96
N GLY A 272 15.67 8.55 23.83
CA GLY A 272 16.23 8.13 22.55
C GLY A 272 15.57 8.77 21.34
N LYS A 273 16.19 8.57 20.19
CA LYS A 273 15.71 9.07 18.90
C LYS A 273 14.93 7.98 18.20
N VAL A 274 13.63 8.20 18.00
CA VAL A 274 12.71 7.21 17.44
C VAL A 274 12.36 7.53 16.00
N LYS A 275 11.93 6.51 15.24
CA LYS A 275 11.27 6.74 13.95
C LYS A 275 9.91 7.40 14.16
N PHE A 276 9.48 8.15 13.16
CA PHE A 276 8.12 8.66 13.10
C PHE A 276 7.67 8.79 11.65
N ASP A 277 6.36 8.84 11.45
CA ASP A 277 5.76 9.20 10.19
C ASP A 277 4.74 10.31 10.37
N ILE A 278 4.39 10.95 9.26
CA ILE A 278 3.48 12.08 9.22
C ILE A 278 2.28 11.74 8.35
N ARG A 279 1.09 11.86 8.92
CA ARG A 279 -0.18 11.66 8.24
C ARG A 279 -0.81 13.01 7.91
N TYR A 280 -0.79 13.35 6.62
CA TYR A 280 -1.63 14.41 6.07
C TYR A 280 -3.00 13.84 5.68
N VAL A 281 -4.04 14.66 5.86
CA VAL A 281 -5.37 14.41 5.30
C VAL A 281 -5.49 15.25 4.04
N VAL A 282 -5.75 14.59 2.92
CA VAL A 282 -5.97 15.24 1.62
C VAL A 282 -7.45 15.09 1.29
N LEU A 283 -8.05 16.10 0.67
CA LEU A 283 -9.39 16.10 0.09
C LEU A 283 -9.21 16.30 -1.41
N LEU A 284 -9.45 15.27 -2.20
CA LEU A 284 -9.54 15.39 -3.65
C LEU A 284 -10.98 15.76 -4.02
N GLN A 285 -11.19 16.93 -4.62
CA GLN A 285 -12.51 17.46 -4.98
C GLN A 285 -12.87 17.14 -6.44
N SER A 286 -11.90 17.23 -7.35
CA SER A 286 -12.11 17.01 -8.78
C SER A 286 -10.81 16.54 -9.45
N ILE A 287 -10.96 15.76 -10.52
CA ILE A 287 -9.86 15.25 -11.35
C ILE A 287 -9.64 16.10 -12.61
N LYS A 288 -10.72 16.65 -13.19
CA LYS A 288 -10.72 17.45 -14.42
C LYS A 288 -11.58 18.71 -14.22
N PRO A 289 -11.00 19.88 -13.86
CA PRO A 289 -9.59 20.10 -13.53
C PRO A 289 -9.21 19.52 -12.15
N LEU A 290 -7.94 19.11 -11.99
CA LEU A 290 -7.44 18.59 -10.73
C LEU A 290 -7.52 19.65 -9.63
N LYS A 291 -8.35 19.39 -8.62
CA LYS A 291 -8.54 20.24 -7.43
C LYS A 291 -8.44 19.39 -6.18
N ALA A 292 -7.47 19.71 -5.33
CA ALA A 292 -7.28 19.04 -4.06
C ALA A 292 -6.90 20.04 -2.97
N TYR A 293 -7.24 19.69 -1.73
CA TYR A 293 -6.96 20.47 -0.53
C TYR A 293 -6.22 19.59 0.46
N VAL A 294 -5.27 20.16 1.18
CA VAL A 294 -4.56 19.47 2.26
C VAL A 294 -5.03 20.09 3.57
N TYR A 295 -5.45 19.26 4.51
CA TYR A 295 -5.82 19.73 5.84
C TYR A 295 -4.60 20.35 6.52
N LYS A 296 -4.79 21.50 7.17
CA LYS A 296 -3.70 22.31 7.71
C LYS A 296 -2.93 21.59 8.83
N GLU A 297 -3.63 20.76 9.59
CA GLU A 297 -3.02 19.97 10.66
C GLU A 297 -2.68 18.57 10.15
N PHE A 298 -1.50 18.08 10.52
CA PHE A 298 -1.10 16.70 10.29
C PHE A 298 -1.01 15.94 11.60
N PHE A 299 -1.11 14.61 11.52
CA PHE A 299 -0.98 13.72 12.66
C PHE A 299 0.39 13.05 12.64
N LEU A 300 1.00 12.95 13.81
CA LEU A 300 2.28 12.28 14.00
C LEU A 300 2.07 10.89 14.56
N ARG A 301 2.87 9.95 14.10
CA ARG A 301 2.87 8.58 14.59
C ARG A 301 4.31 8.19 14.89
N PHE A 302 4.60 7.96 16.17
CA PHE A 302 5.94 7.70 16.66
C PHE A 302 6.14 6.21 16.92
N ALA A 303 7.36 5.74 16.65
CA ALA A 303 7.86 4.49 17.18
C ALA A 303 8.06 4.60 18.71
N ASN A 304 7.99 3.47 19.41
CA ASN A 304 8.12 3.41 20.87
C ASN A 304 9.55 3.13 21.33
N GLU A 305 10.38 2.56 20.47
CA GLU A 305 11.79 2.31 20.76
C GLU A 305 12.75 3.19 19.94
N PRO A 306 13.94 3.51 20.49
CA PRO A 306 15.01 4.15 19.75
C PRO A 306 15.38 3.38 18.49
N PHE A 307 15.54 4.08 17.38
CA PHE A 307 15.83 3.46 16.09
C PHE A 307 17.29 3.06 15.97
N GLU A 308 17.51 1.80 15.57
CA GLU A 308 18.80 1.26 15.17
C GLU A 308 18.60 0.33 13.96
N LEU A 309 19.68 -0.08 13.28
CA LEU A 309 19.63 -1.01 12.13
C LEU A 309 19.94 -2.45 12.58
N ASN A 310 19.27 -2.88 13.64
CA ASN A 310 19.35 -4.21 14.24
C ASN A 310 17.95 -4.64 14.67
N GLU A 311 17.79 -5.91 15.07
CA GLU A 311 16.55 -6.41 15.69
C GLU A 311 15.29 -6.10 14.85
N PHE A 312 15.36 -6.43 13.55
CA PHE A 312 14.32 -6.13 12.56
C PHE A 312 12.95 -6.74 12.84
N ASP A 313 12.91 -7.70 13.76
CA ASP A 313 11.75 -8.35 14.33
C ASP A 313 11.08 -7.54 15.47
N VAL A 314 11.77 -6.57 16.07
CA VAL A 314 11.20 -5.67 17.07
C VAL A 314 10.32 -4.61 16.39
N TYR A 315 9.01 -4.85 16.44
CA TYR A 315 8.01 -4.00 15.77
C TYR A 315 8.11 -2.54 16.21
N GLU A 316 8.22 -2.30 17.51
CA GLU A 316 8.21 -0.97 18.13
C GLU A 316 9.40 -0.09 17.76
N LYS A 317 10.46 -0.68 17.20
CA LYS A 317 11.68 -0.02 16.73
C LYS A 317 11.58 0.44 15.28
N HIS A 318 10.91 -0.34 14.43
CA HIS A 318 10.92 -0.12 12.97
C HIS A 318 9.60 0.36 12.39
N PHE A 319 8.49 0.17 13.09
CA PHE A 319 7.16 0.64 12.69
C PHE A 319 6.71 1.78 13.60
N THR A 320 5.69 2.50 13.15
CA THR A 320 5.23 3.75 13.80
C THR A 320 3.75 3.71 14.16
N VAL A 321 3.04 2.64 13.79
CA VAL A 321 1.61 2.48 14.05
C VAL A 321 1.41 1.58 15.25
N MET A 322 1.33 2.19 16.43
CA MET A 322 1.29 1.44 17.71
C MET A 322 -0.14 1.08 18.15
N ASN A 323 -1.17 1.60 17.49
CA ASN A 323 -2.57 1.40 17.85
C ASN A 323 -3.08 -0.05 17.68
N TYR A 324 -2.23 -0.98 17.23
CA TYR A 324 -2.55 -2.41 17.07
C TYR A 324 -1.95 -3.29 18.18
N ILE A 325 -1.19 -2.70 19.09
CA ILE A 325 -0.63 -3.38 20.24
C ILE A 325 -1.52 -3.00 21.44
N ASP A 326 -2.02 -4.01 22.15
CA ASP A 326 -2.79 -3.79 23.37
C ASP A 326 -1.93 -3.05 24.40
N ASP A 327 -2.52 -2.05 25.09
CA ASP A 327 -1.85 -1.18 26.07
C ASP A 327 -0.65 -0.37 25.55
N ALA A 328 -0.51 -0.19 24.23
CA ALA A 328 0.58 0.57 23.66
C ALA A 328 0.58 2.04 24.11
N ASN A 329 1.76 2.55 24.44
CA ASN A 329 1.94 3.95 24.82
C ASN A 329 1.95 4.86 23.58
N LEU A 330 0.79 5.47 23.28
CA LEU A 330 0.64 6.37 22.14
C LEU A 330 1.11 7.79 22.48
N LYS A 331 2.21 8.24 21.87
CA LYS A 331 2.60 9.65 21.93
C LYS A 331 1.73 10.48 21.00
N HIS A 332 0.77 11.19 21.60
CA HIS A 332 0.04 12.24 20.92
C HIS A 332 0.81 13.57 21.05
N MET A 333 1.21 14.14 19.91
CA MET A 333 1.83 15.46 19.82
C MET A 333 1.06 16.30 18.81
N LYS A 334 0.69 17.53 19.20
CA LYS A 334 0.02 18.46 18.28
C LYS A 334 1.03 18.98 17.25
N CYS A 335 0.54 19.30 16.05
CA CYS A 335 1.33 19.84 14.95
C CYS A 335 2.11 21.11 15.35
N GLU A 336 1.49 22.05 16.09
CA GLU A 336 2.17 23.26 16.58
C GLU A 336 3.32 22.94 17.55
N GLU A 337 3.08 22.03 18.49
CA GLU A 337 4.11 21.55 19.43
C GLU A 337 5.26 20.88 18.68
N PHE A 338 4.96 20.03 17.70
CA PHE A 338 5.97 19.40 16.86
C PHE A 338 6.81 20.42 16.11
N LYS A 339 6.21 21.46 15.54
CA LYS A 339 6.94 22.51 14.82
C LYS A 339 7.94 23.24 15.72
N ILE A 340 7.56 23.49 16.99
CA ILE A 340 8.45 24.07 18.01
C ILE A 340 9.62 23.11 18.29
N ASN A 341 9.34 21.85 18.64
CA ASN A 341 10.38 20.85 18.91
C ASN A 341 11.30 20.63 17.70
N TRP A 342 10.73 20.58 16.49
CA TRP A 342 11.47 20.45 15.24
C TRP A 342 12.45 21.61 15.04
N SER A 343 12.02 22.86 15.26
CA SER A 343 12.91 24.02 15.13
C SER A 343 14.08 24.02 16.11
N GLN A 344 13.92 23.38 17.27
CA GLN A 344 14.98 23.23 18.26
C GLN A 344 15.94 22.10 17.87
N GLN A 345 15.40 20.93 17.49
CA GLN A 345 16.21 19.75 17.16
C GLN A 345 16.89 19.87 15.79
N TYR A 346 16.23 20.49 14.83
CA TYR A 346 16.63 20.61 13.42
C TYR A 346 16.60 22.07 12.94
N SER A 347 17.26 22.96 13.68
CA SER A 347 17.26 24.41 13.43
C SER A 347 17.67 24.84 12.02
N ASN A 348 18.54 24.06 11.36
CA ASN A 348 18.98 24.31 9.98
C ASN A 348 17.96 23.91 8.91
N TYR A 349 16.84 23.26 9.29
CA TYR A 349 15.82 22.76 8.38
C TYR A 349 14.46 23.33 8.76
N PRO A 350 14.10 24.56 8.35
CA PRO A 350 12.81 25.14 8.67
C PRO A 350 11.65 24.23 8.24
N TRP A 351 10.69 23.97 9.14
CA TRP A 351 9.57 23.07 8.85
C TRP A 351 8.77 23.50 7.62
N SER A 352 8.59 24.81 7.40
CA SER A 352 7.90 25.33 6.22
C SER A 352 8.55 24.91 4.90
N ALA A 353 9.87 24.78 4.84
CA ALA A 353 10.57 24.28 3.67
C ALA A 353 10.33 22.78 3.46
N VAL A 354 10.35 21.98 4.54
CA VAL A 354 10.04 20.55 4.51
C VAL A 354 8.59 20.31 4.10
N GLU A 355 7.65 21.05 4.68
CA GLU A 355 6.22 20.99 4.36
C GLU A 355 5.96 21.34 2.90
N ASN A 356 6.63 22.35 2.35
CA ASN A 356 6.53 22.66 0.91
C ASN A 356 6.99 21.50 0.01
N LEU A 357 8.03 20.76 0.40
CA LEU A 357 8.46 19.56 -0.33
C LEU A 357 7.41 18.44 -0.24
N ILE A 358 6.81 18.26 0.94
CA ILE A 358 5.72 17.29 1.15
C ILE A 358 4.50 17.65 0.30
N LEU A 359 4.06 18.91 0.31
CA LEU A 359 2.93 19.37 -0.50
C LEU A 359 3.19 19.21 -2.00
N LYS A 360 4.42 19.47 -2.44
CA LYS A 360 4.82 19.21 -3.84
C LYS A 360 4.79 17.72 -4.18
N MET A 361 5.26 16.85 -3.30
CA MET A 361 5.14 15.40 -3.46
C MET A 361 3.66 14.96 -3.53
N LEU A 362 2.80 15.42 -2.62
CA LEU A 362 1.37 15.08 -2.62
C LEU A 362 0.69 15.53 -3.93
N LYS A 363 1.04 16.71 -4.43
CA LYS A 363 0.60 17.18 -5.74
C LYS A 363 1.08 16.24 -6.86
N ASP A 364 2.36 15.86 -6.84
CA ASP A 364 2.93 14.94 -7.85
C ASP A 364 2.23 13.57 -7.84
N ILE A 365 1.90 13.04 -6.66
CA ILE A 365 1.15 11.78 -6.51
C ILE A 365 -0.23 11.88 -7.18
N LEU A 366 -0.99 12.93 -6.86
CA LEU A 366 -2.32 13.14 -7.44
C LEU A 366 -2.25 13.32 -8.95
N GLU A 367 -1.34 14.17 -9.45
CA GLU A 367 -1.15 14.37 -10.89
C GLU A 367 -0.77 13.05 -11.59
N SER A 368 0.05 12.19 -10.97
CA SER A 368 0.40 10.88 -11.54
C SER A 368 -0.80 9.94 -11.65
N GLY A 369 -1.73 10.01 -10.68
CA GLY A 369 -2.99 9.26 -10.69
C GLY A 369 -3.95 9.69 -11.79
N THR A 370 -3.80 10.90 -12.34
CA THR A 370 -4.70 11.48 -13.35
C THR A 370 -4.07 11.59 -14.74
N MET A 371 -2.86 11.04 -14.94
CA MET A 371 -2.14 11.10 -16.22
C MET A 371 -2.65 10.11 -17.27
N GLU A 372 -3.30 9.04 -16.83
CA GLU A 372 -3.85 7.99 -17.69
C GLU A 372 -5.37 7.93 -17.52
N GLU A 373 -6.07 7.41 -18.53
CA GLU A 373 -7.51 7.15 -18.42
C GLU A 373 -7.78 5.86 -17.60
N PRO A 374 -8.97 5.71 -17.02
CA PRO A 374 -9.41 4.48 -16.38
C PRO A 374 -9.25 3.26 -17.30
N PRO A 375 -8.90 2.08 -16.75
CA PRO A 375 -8.72 1.78 -15.32
C PRO A 375 -7.29 2.07 -14.81
N CYS A 376 -6.40 2.60 -15.65
CA CYS A 376 -5.01 2.87 -15.29
C CYS A 376 -4.85 4.17 -14.48
N GLY A 377 -5.80 5.09 -14.57
CA GLY A 377 -5.87 6.30 -13.76
C GLY A 377 -7.22 6.45 -13.06
N ILE A 378 -7.31 7.46 -12.19
CA ILE A 378 -8.54 7.80 -11.49
C ILE A 378 -9.53 8.37 -12.50
N ALA A 379 -10.76 7.85 -12.48
CA ALA A 379 -11.81 8.33 -13.35
C ALA A 379 -12.33 9.70 -12.90
N GLU A 380 -12.81 10.46 -13.88
CA GLU A 380 -13.64 11.62 -13.57
C GLU A 380 -14.92 11.17 -12.86
N SER A 381 -15.21 11.84 -11.75
CA SER A 381 -16.47 11.76 -11.03
C SER A 381 -17.10 13.16 -11.07
N PRO A 382 -18.44 13.28 -11.07
CA PRO A 382 -19.13 14.56 -11.17
C PRO A 382 -18.52 15.67 -10.26
N PRO A 383 -18.26 16.87 -10.82
CA PRO A 383 -17.17 17.79 -10.42
C PRO A 383 -17.21 18.45 -9.02
N ILE A 384 -18.12 18.07 -8.13
CA ILE A 384 -18.24 18.66 -6.78
C ILE A 384 -18.18 17.60 -5.66
N LYS A 385 -18.16 16.30 -5.98
CA LYS A 385 -18.97 15.37 -5.19
C LYS A 385 -18.27 14.17 -4.55
N SER A 386 -16.95 14.14 -4.49
CA SER A 386 -16.21 13.03 -3.85
C SER A 386 -15.08 13.55 -2.98
N CYS A 387 -14.77 12.81 -1.92
CA CYS A 387 -13.71 13.13 -0.97
C CYS A 387 -12.77 11.94 -0.91
N LEU A 388 -11.60 12.03 -1.55
CA LEU A 388 -10.53 11.09 -1.28
C LEU A 388 -9.90 11.44 0.07
N CYS A 389 -10.59 11.17 1.18
CA CYS A 389 -9.88 11.02 2.44
C CYS A 389 -9.13 9.70 2.31
N CYS A 390 -7.79 9.72 2.24
CA CYS A 390 -6.97 8.51 2.19
C CYS A 390 -7.49 7.54 3.25
N ARG A 391 -8.31 6.58 2.82
CA ARG A 391 -8.83 5.55 3.69
C ARG A 391 -7.59 4.81 4.12
N SER A 392 -7.24 4.92 5.39
CA SER A 392 -6.61 3.80 6.02
C SER A 392 -7.64 2.67 5.94
N HIS A 393 -7.63 1.92 4.83
CA HIS A 393 -7.99 0.51 4.88
C HIS A 393 -6.93 -0.11 5.78
N ALA A 394 -7.11 0.02 7.09
CA ALA A 394 -6.22 -0.52 8.12
C ALA A 394 -6.89 -0.52 9.48
#